data_AF-A0A662SY22-F1
#
_entry.id   AF-A0A662SY22-F1
#
_cell.length_a   1.000
_cell.length_b   1.000
_cell.length_c   1.000
_cell.angle_alpha   90.00
_cell.angle_beta   90.00
_cell.angle_gamma   90.00
#
_symmetry.space_group_name_H-M   'P 1'
#
loop_
_entity.id
_entity.type
_entity.pdbx_description
1 polymer ?
#
loop_
_entity_poly.entity_id
_entity_poly.type
_entity_poly.pdbx_seq_one_letter_code
_entity_poly.pdbx_strand_id
1 'polypeptide(L)'
;MSSPLDMLANPVGGGLLLILGPPGSGKSTLVKRYLAEGLAREEPCLAAVVDEPPHRFELELQEQVEVDISEKLKEGLLHILDLFTWRGGVLVGDMRYKPVTTLDAIIAEAEAKSPW
;
A
#
# COMPACT_ATOMS: atom_id res chain seq x y z
N MET A 1 -26.33 -8.30 13.82
CA MET A 1 -24.92 -8.54 13.47
C MET A 1 -24.73 -8.03 12.05
N SER A 2 -23.84 -7.07 11.83
CA SER A 2 -23.47 -6.65 10.48
C SER A 2 -22.85 -7.84 9.74
N SER A 3 -23.19 -8.00 8.47
CA SER A 3 -22.59 -9.02 7.61
C SER A 3 -21.08 -8.76 7.49
N PRO A 4 -20.23 -9.79 7.33
CA PRO A 4 -18.82 -9.58 6.97
C PRO A 4 -18.65 -8.71 5.71
N LEU A 5 -19.63 -8.74 4.81
CA LEU A 5 -19.65 -7.85 3.63
C LEU A 5 -19.90 -6.38 4.00
N ASP A 6 -20.64 -6.12 5.07
CA ASP A 6 -20.86 -4.75 5.55
C ASP A 6 -19.56 -4.14 6.11
N MET A 7 -18.65 -4.96 6.65
CA MET A 7 -17.32 -4.48 7.10
C MET A 7 -16.42 -4.07 5.92
N LEU A 8 -16.60 -4.70 4.76
CA LEU A 8 -15.91 -4.30 3.53
C LEU A 8 -16.52 -3.01 2.94
N ALA A 9 -17.83 -2.86 3.04
CA ALA A 9 -18.54 -1.67 2.57
C ALA A 9 -18.36 -0.45 3.51
N ASN A 10 -18.20 -0.70 4.81
CA ASN A 10 -17.98 0.29 5.86
C ASN A 10 -16.88 -0.20 6.82
N PRO A 11 -15.60 -0.04 6.45
CA PRO A 11 -14.51 -0.37 7.35
C PRO A 11 -14.57 0.53 8.59
N VAL A 12 -14.41 -0.09 9.76
CA VAL A 12 -14.32 0.64 11.04
C VAL A 12 -12.91 1.22 11.14
N GLY A 13 -12.78 2.50 11.51
CA GLY A 13 -11.48 3.12 11.77
C GLY A 13 -10.67 2.31 12.80
N GLY A 14 -9.40 2.02 12.49
CA GLY A 14 -8.53 1.17 13.30
C GLY A 14 -8.79 -0.34 13.20
N GLY A 15 -9.69 -0.78 12.30
CA GLY A 15 -9.94 -2.20 12.05
C GLY A 15 -8.81 -2.88 11.28
N LEU A 16 -8.63 -4.19 11.52
CA LEU A 16 -7.73 -5.04 10.75
C LEU A 16 -8.54 -6.03 9.90
N LEU A 17 -8.32 -6.01 8.59
CA LEU A 17 -8.89 -6.98 7.66
C LEU A 17 -7.80 -7.97 7.21
N LEU A 18 -8.01 -9.25 7.50
CA LEU A 18 -7.15 -10.33 7.02
C LEU A 18 -7.80 -11.05 5.84
N ILE A 19 -7.15 -11.03 4.67
CA ILE A 19 -7.61 -11.67 3.44
C ILE A 19 -6.80 -12.96 3.21
N LEU A 20 -7.46 -14.12 3.24
CA LEU A 20 -6.85 -15.44 3.04
C LEU A 20 -7.38 -16.12 1.77
N GLY A 21 -6.51 -16.86 1.08
CA GLY A 21 -6.88 -17.61 -0.11
C GLY A 21 -5.67 -18.16 -0.87
N PRO A 22 -5.85 -19.15 -1.75
CA PRO A 22 -4.78 -19.75 -2.54
C PRO A 22 -4.14 -18.73 -3.51
N PRO A 23 -2.92 -18.98 -4.02
CA PRO A 23 -2.33 -18.16 -5.08
C PRO A 23 -3.28 -17.98 -6.27
N GLY A 24 -3.33 -16.77 -6.84
CA GLY A 24 -4.24 -16.46 -7.95
C GLY A 24 -5.70 -16.19 -7.56
N SER A 25 -6.09 -16.30 -6.28
CA SER A 25 -7.48 -16.05 -5.83
C SER A 25 -7.89 -14.56 -5.83
N GLY A 26 -7.10 -13.65 -6.41
CA GLY A 26 -7.41 -12.22 -6.49
C GLY A 26 -7.10 -11.39 -5.24
N LYS A 27 -6.34 -11.90 -4.26
CA LYS A 27 -6.00 -11.15 -3.03
C LYS A 27 -5.33 -9.81 -3.32
N SER A 28 -4.24 -9.82 -4.10
CA SER A 28 -3.51 -8.60 -4.45
C SER A 28 -4.36 -7.65 -5.29
N THR A 29 -5.23 -8.19 -6.15
CA THR A 29 -6.20 -7.39 -6.91
C THR A 29 -7.18 -6.67 -5.99
N LEU A 30 -7.71 -7.36 -4.98
CA LEU A 30 -8.62 -6.77 -3.99
C LEU A 30 -7.92 -5.67 -3.18
N VAL A 31 -6.69 -5.92 -2.72
CA VAL A 31 -5.88 -4.93 -1.99
C VAL A 31 -5.61 -3.69 -2.86
N LYS A 32 -5.24 -3.87 -4.13
CA LYS A 32 -5.00 -2.75 -5.06
C LYS A 32 -6.28 -1.95 -5.32
N ARG A 33 -7.43 -2.60 -5.48
CA ARG A 33 -8.72 -1.90 -5.60
C ARG A 33 -9.10 -1.13 -4.35
N TYR A 34 -8.82 -1.68 -3.17
CA TYR A 34 -9.04 -0.97 -1.91
C TYR A 34 -8.17 0.29 -1.81
N LEU A 35 -6.88 0.19 -2.13
CA LEU A 35 -6.00 1.36 -2.20
C LEU A 35 -6.45 2.38 -3.26
N ALA A 36 -6.82 1.92 -4.45
CA ALA A 36 -7.29 2.77 -5.54
C ALA A 36 -8.51 3.60 -5.12
N GLU A 37 -9.47 2.99 -4.43
CA GLU A 37 -10.66 3.68 -3.92
C GLU A 37 -10.31 4.74 -2.87
N GLY A 38 -9.39 4.43 -1.94
CA GLY A 38 -8.90 5.40 -0.96
C GLY A 38 -8.21 6.59 -1.63
N LEU A 39 -7.31 6.33 -2.58
CA LEU A 39 -6.62 7.37 -3.35
C LEU A 39 -7.57 8.24 -4.17
N ALA A 40 -8.61 7.64 -4.76
CA ALA A 40 -9.64 8.38 -5.50
C ALA A 40 -10.45 9.32 -4.59
N ARG A 41 -10.53 9.02 -3.29
CA ARG A 41 -11.17 9.85 -2.26
C ARG A 41 -10.20 10.81 -1.55
N GLU A 42 -8.98 10.92 -2.06
CA GLU A 42 -7.88 11.68 -1.46
C GLU A 42 -7.50 11.23 -0.03
N GLU A 43 -7.70 9.95 0.30
CA GLU A 43 -7.31 9.39 1.58
C GLU A 43 -5.81 8.99 1.57
N PRO A 44 -5.02 9.35 2.59
CA PRO A 44 -3.63 8.91 2.71
C PRO A 44 -3.52 7.38 2.76
N CYS A 45 -2.70 6.81 1.87
CA CYS A 45 -2.55 5.37 1.71
C CYS A 45 -1.10 4.92 1.91
N LEU A 46 -0.91 3.77 2.55
CA LEU A 46 0.38 3.10 2.73
C LEU A 46 0.30 1.68 2.18
N ALA A 47 1.20 1.33 1.27
CA ALA A 47 1.36 -0.02 0.74
C ALA A 47 2.69 -0.61 1.19
N ALA A 48 2.67 -1.73 1.92
CA ALA A 48 3.87 -2.52 2.20
C ALA A 48 3.97 -3.67 1.19
N VAL A 49 4.93 -3.61 0.28
CA VAL A 49 5.03 -4.52 -0.86
C VAL A 49 6.17 -5.51 -0.61
N VAL A 50 5.84 -6.80 -0.54
CA VAL A 50 6.78 -7.88 -0.13
C VAL A 50 7.09 -8.86 -1.27
N ASP A 51 6.10 -9.17 -2.11
CA ASP A 51 6.16 -10.28 -3.08
C ASP A 51 6.55 -9.84 -4.50
N GLU A 52 6.50 -8.53 -4.79
CA GLU A 52 6.83 -7.98 -6.10
C GLU A 52 7.64 -6.67 -5.99
N PRO A 53 8.41 -6.29 -7.02
CA PRO A 53 9.07 -4.99 -7.05
C PRO A 53 8.06 -3.82 -7.02
N PRO A 54 8.37 -2.70 -6.35
CA PRO A 54 7.48 -1.54 -6.27
C PRO A 54 7.00 -1.00 -7.63
N HIS A 55 7.88 -0.94 -8.63
CA HIS A 55 7.51 -0.45 -9.97
C HIS A 55 6.40 -1.28 -10.61
N ARG A 56 6.38 -2.59 -10.35
CA ARG A 56 5.34 -3.48 -10.87
C ARG A 56 4.04 -3.24 -10.12
N PHE A 57 4.12 -3.12 -8.79
CA PHE A 57 2.97 -2.79 -7.96
C PHE A 57 2.32 -1.47 -8.39
N GLU A 58 3.12 -0.43 -8.66
CA GLU A 58 2.63 0.87 -9.14
C GLU A 58 1.89 0.78 -10.46
N LEU A 59 2.46 0.07 -11.45
CA LEU A 59 1.80 -0.13 -12.75
C LEU A 59 0.46 -0.85 -12.59
N GLU A 60 0.43 -1.92 -11.81
CA GLU A 60 -0.79 -2.69 -11.56
C GLU A 60 -1.82 -1.89 -10.75
N LEU A 61 -1.39 -0.97 -9.87
CA LEU A 61 -2.27 -0.06 -9.14
C LEU A 61 -2.84 1.04 -10.05
N GLN A 62 -1.99 1.61 -10.93
CA GLN A 62 -2.40 2.63 -11.90
C GLN A 62 -3.50 2.12 -12.84
N GLU A 63 -3.52 0.84 -13.19
CA GLU A 63 -4.60 0.22 -13.97
C GLU A 63 -5.95 0.16 -13.23
N GLN A 64 -5.97 0.33 -11.90
CA GLN A 64 -7.18 0.28 -11.08
C GLN A 64 -7.72 1.66 -10.69
N VAL A 65 -7.01 2.75 -11.01
CA VAL A 65 -7.40 4.11 -10.59
C VAL A 65 -7.15 5.13 -11.70
N GLU A 66 -8.02 6.12 -11.82
CA GLU A 66 -7.90 7.18 -12.83
C GLU A 66 -6.91 8.29 -12.44
N VAL A 67 -6.60 8.42 -11.15
CA VAL A 67 -5.63 9.43 -10.67
C VAL A 67 -4.20 9.01 -11.00
N ASP A 68 -3.32 9.98 -11.23
CA ASP A 68 -1.91 9.70 -11.50
C ASP A 68 -1.20 9.27 -10.21
N ILE A 69 -0.74 8.02 -10.16
CA ILE A 69 -0.07 7.44 -9.00
C ILE A 69 1.27 8.14 -8.72
N SER A 70 1.97 8.59 -9.76
CA SER A 70 3.24 9.30 -9.60
C SER A 70 3.06 10.67 -8.94
N GLU A 71 1.95 11.35 -9.22
CA GLU A 71 1.54 12.58 -8.51
C GLU A 71 1.18 12.27 -7.06
N LYS A 72 0.38 11.23 -6.80
CA LYS A 72 0.02 10.85 -5.42
C LYS A 72 1.23 10.46 -4.56
N LEU A 73 2.25 9.85 -5.15
CA LEU A 73 3.53 9.59 -4.48
C LEU A 73 4.30 10.88 -4.14
N LYS A 74 4.34 11.84 -5.07
CA LYS A 74 5.02 13.14 -4.87
C LYS A 74 4.32 13.98 -3.80
N GLU A 75 2.99 13.98 -3.80
CA GLU A 75 2.14 14.66 -2.81
C GLU A 75 2.24 14.03 -1.42
N GLY A 76 2.75 12.80 -1.33
CA GLY A 76 2.78 12.01 -0.10
C GLY A 76 1.41 11.44 0.28
N LEU A 77 0.46 11.43 -0.65
CA LEU A 77 -0.84 10.79 -0.47
C LEU A 77 -0.76 9.27 -0.62
N LEU A 78 0.22 8.79 -1.39
CA LEU A 78 0.61 7.38 -1.42
C LEU A 78 2.03 7.23 -0.89
N HIS A 79 2.23 6.22 -0.05
CA HIS A 79 3.55 5.73 0.35
C HIS A 79 3.69 4.25 0.03
N ILE A 80 4.81 3.88 -0.59
CA ILE A 80 5.16 2.49 -0.86
C ILE A 80 6.39 2.14 -0.03
N LEU A 81 6.23 1.17 0.88
CA LEU A 81 7.32 0.54 1.62
C LEU A 81 7.80 -0.65 0.80
N ASP A 82 9.01 -0.52 0.26
CA ASP A 82 9.66 -1.57 -0.53
C ASP A 82 10.31 -2.62 0.39
N LEU A 83 9.52 -3.62 0.78
CA LEU A 83 10.00 -4.77 1.54
C LEU A 83 10.52 -5.89 0.63
N PHE A 84 10.15 -5.87 -0.65
CA PHE A 84 10.62 -6.83 -1.65
C PHE A 84 12.14 -6.71 -1.86
N THR A 85 12.62 -5.50 -2.15
CA THR A 85 14.04 -5.24 -2.38
C THR A 85 14.84 -5.37 -1.08
N TRP A 86 14.27 -4.90 0.05
CA TRP A 86 14.87 -5.09 1.38
C TRP A 86 15.11 -6.57 1.71
N ARG A 87 14.10 -7.43 1.48
CA ARG A 87 14.23 -8.89 1.70
C ARG A 87 15.31 -9.51 0.81
N GLY A 88 15.58 -8.94 -0.36
CA GLY A 88 16.63 -9.35 -1.28
C GLY A 88 18.05 -8.97 -0.84
N GLY A 89 18.21 -8.20 0.25
CA GLY A 89 19.51 -7.72 0.72
C GLY A 89 20.13 -6.64 -0.17
N VAL A 90 19.36 -6.06 -1.09
CA VAL A 90 19.83 -5.01 -1.99
C VAL A 90 19.30 -3.68 -1.50
N LEU A 91 20.18 -2.82 -0.99
CA LEU A 91 19.86 -1.41 -0.75
C LEU A 91 20.02 -0.68 -2.08
N VAL A 92 18.99 -0.68 -2.93
CA VAL A 92 19.05 0.03 -4.21
C VAL A 92 19.01 1.52 -3.95
N GLY A 93 20.13 2.20 -4.20
CA GLY A 93 20.29 3.65 -4.11
C GLY A 93 19.64 4.45 -5.25
N ASP A 94 18.54 3.96 -5.85
CA ASP A 94 17.75 4.74 -6.82
C ASP A 94 16.55 5.36 -6.09
N MET A 95 16.62 6.67 -5.87
CA MET A 95 15.84 7.52 -4.95
C MET A 95 14.33 7.66 -5.27
N ARG A 96 13.73 6.75 -6.05
CA ARG A 96 12.28 6.79 -6.37
C ARG A 96 11.40 6.18 -5.29
N TYR A 97 11.91 5.15 -4.61
CA TYR A 97 11.27 4.52 -3.46
C TYR A 97 12.20 4.73 -2.28
N LYS A 98 11.67 5.14 -1.12
CA LYS A 98 12.53 5.28 0.06
C LYS A 98 12.97 3.88 0.51
N PRO A 99 14.28 3.54 0.44
CA PRO A 99 14.75 2.27 0.92
C PRO A 99 14.58 2.24 2.43
N VAL A 100 13.76 1.32 2.92
CA VAL A 100 13.60 1.13 4.34
C VAL A 100 14.72 0.22 4.84
N THR A 101 15.61 0.75 5.66
CA THR A 101 16.80 0.03 6.15
C THR A 101 16.54 -0.78 7.42
N THR A 102 15.55 -0.38 8.25
CA THR A 102 15.15 -1.07 9.49
C THR A 102 13.66 -0.91 9.78
N LEU A 103 13.07 -1.84 10.55
CA LEU A 103 11.68 -1.74 11.03
C LEU A 103 11.43 -0.44 11.79
N ASP A 104 12.42 0.05 12.54
CA ASP A 104 12.37 1.32 13.26
C ASP A 104 12.22 2.53 12.31
N ALA A 105 12.84 2.47 11.13
CA ALA A 105 12.67 3.50 10.11
C ALA A 105 11.28 3.44 9.45
N ILE A 106 10.68 2.23 9.32
CA ILE A 106 9.27 2.08 8.88
C ILE A 106 8.35 2.76 9.88
N ILE A 107 8.52 2.45 11.17
CA ILE A 107 7.67 2.94 12.24
C ILE A 107 7.83 4.46 12.36
N ALA A 108 9.06 4.97 12.39
CA ALA A 108 9.31 6.41 12.46
C ALA A 108 8.74 7.18 11.25
N GLU A 109 8.79 6.60 10.05
CA GLU A 109 8.20 7.24 8.86
C GLU A 109 6.67 7.15 8.86
N ALA A 110 6.09 6.04 9.32
CA ALA A 110 4.65 5.90 9.49
C ALA A 110 4.13 6.89 10.55
N GLU A 111 4.83 7.04 11.68
CA GLU A 111 4.52 8.00 12.75
C GLU A 111 4.68 9.45 12.30
N ALA A 112 5.75 9.78 11.55
CA ALA A 112 6.00 11.14 11.09
C ALA A 112 4.97 11.66 10.07
N LYS A 113 4.22 10.77 9.43
CA LYS A 113 3.26 11.10 8.36
C LYS A 113 1.82 10.75 8.68
N SER A 114 1.58 10.10 9.82
CA SER A 114 0.23 9.92 10.36
C SER A 114 -0.21 11.16 11.13
N PRO A 115 -1.46 11.63 10.95
CA PRO A 115 -2.07 12.63 11.84
C PRO A 115 -2.59 12.03 13.16
N TRP A 116 -2.26 10.77 13.49
CA TRP A 116 -2.65 10.05 14.71
C TRP A 116 -1.43 9.52 15.45
#